data_AF-A0A7R9FT60-F1
#
_entry.id   AF-A0A7R9FT60-F1
#
_cell.length_a   1.000
_cell.length_b   1.000
_cell.length_c   1.000
_cell.angle_alpha   90.00
_cell.angle_beta   90.00
_cell.angle_gamma   90.00
#
_symmetry.space_group_name_H-M   'P 1'
#
loop_
_entity.id
_entity.type
_entity.pdbx_description
1 polymer ?
#
loop_
_entity_poly.entity_id
_entity_poly.type
_entity_poly.pdbx_seq_one_letter_code
_entity_poly.pdbx_strand_id
1 'polypeptide(L)'
;PAYLFQVDQSQLATKLISRTMDGRWGGKSESIHVTLNVEQAAYTRDAWAKGVYTRLFDFIVKAVNEAMVTRDTELKMGILDIYGFEIFGRNGFEQFCINYVNEKLQQIFIELTLKAEQIHIR
;
A
#
# COMPACT_ATOMS: atom_id res chain seq x y z
N PRO A 1 -11.10 -1.44 -20.15
CA PRO A 1 -11.28 -2.00 -18.78
C PRO A 1 -12.59 -1.58 -18.08
N ALA A 2 -13.28 -0.51 -18.50
CA ALA A 2 -14.51 -0.04 -17.84
C ALA A 2 -15.58 -1.14 -17.62
N TYR A 3 -15.76 -2.03 -18.60
CA TYR A 3 -16.67 -3.17 -18.51
C TYR A 3 -16.32 -4.15 -17.37
N LEU A 4 -15.02 -4.39 -17.09
CA LEU A 4 -14.58 -5.29 -16.02
C LEU A 4 -14.95 -4.74 -14.64
N PHE A 5 -14.88 -3.42 -14.50
CA PHE A 5 -15.25 -2.72 -13.27
C PHE A 5 -16.73 -2.37 -13.20
N GLN A 6 -17.51 -2.71 -14.24
CA GLN A 6 -18.93 -2.35 -14.36
C GLN A 6 -19.17 -0.85 -14.19
N VAL A 7 -18.28 -0.02 -14.73
CA VAL A 7 -18.38 1.45 -14.72
C VAL A 7 -18.60 2.00 -16.12
N ASP A 8 -19.19 3.19 -16.19
CA ASP A 8 -19.35 3.88 -17.47
C ASP A 8 -17.99 4.29 -18.06
N GLN A 9 -17.82 4.03 -19.36
CA GLN A 9 -16.55 4.28 -20.06
C GLN A 9 -16.25 5.78 -20.17
N SER A 10 -17.26 6.61 -20.41
CA SER A 10 -17.08 8.06 -20.58
C SER A 10 -16.75 8.74 -19.25
N GLN A 11 -17.37 8.27 -18.17
CA GLN A 11 -17.11 8.72 -16.82
C GLN A 11 -15.69 8.33 -16.39
N LEU A 12 -15.28 7.08 -16.64
CA LEU A 12 -13.93 6.63 -16.31
C LEU A 12 -12.88 7.45 -17.08
N ALA A 13 -13.07 7.67 -18.38
CA ALA A 13 -12.17 8.47 -19.18
C ALA A 13 -12.05 9.89 -18.62
N THR A 14 -13.19 10.55 -18.37
CA THR A 14 -13.24 11.90 -17.79
C THR A 14 -12.49 11.97 -16.46
N LYS A 15 -12.69 11.00 -15.57
CA LYS A 15 -12.05 10.98 -14.24
C LYS A 15 -10.55 10.70 -14.28
N LEU A 16 -10.05 9.99 -15.30
CA LEU A 16 -8.62 9.73 -15.46
C LEU A 16 -7.86 10.91 -16.06
N ILE A 17 -8.53 11.76 -16.86
CA ILE A 17 -7.88 12.85 -17.60
C ILE A 17 -8.25 14.25 -17.11
N SER A 18 -9.14 14.36 -16.12
CA SER A 18 -9.55 15.67 -15.59
C SER A 18 -9.70 15.62 -14.08
N ARG A 19 -9.46 16.78 -13.46
CA ARG A 19 -9.78 17.00 -12.05
C ARG A 19 -10.82 18.11 -11.93
N THR A 20 -11.68 17.97 -10.94
CA THR A 20 -12.66 19.00 -10.58
C THR A 20 -12.06 19.87 -9.49
N MET A 21 -12.04 21.17 -9.70
CA MET A 21 -11.58 22.16 -8.73
C MET A 21 -12.76 23.04 -8.32
N ASP A 22 -13.09 23.03 -7.03
CA ASP A 22 -14.13 23.90 -6.49
C ASP A 22 -13.52 25.23 -6.08
N GLY A 23 -13.87 26.29 -6.80
CA GLY A 23 -13.53 27.66 -6.48
C GLY A 23 -14.65 28.30 -5.66
N ARG A 24 -14.30 29.02 -4.59
CA ARG A 24 -15.22 29.91 -3.88
C ARG A 24 -14.83 31.35 -4.17
N TRP A 25 -15.65 32.05 -4.95
CA TRP A 25 -15.56 33.50 -5.13
C TRP A 25 -16.90 34.13 -4.74
N GLY A 26 -16.88 35.07 -3.79
CA GLY A 26 -18.06 35.87 -3.45
C GLY A 26 -19.27 35.09 -2.90
N GLY A 27 -19.06 33.94 -2.24
CA GLY A 27 -20.13 33.14 -1.63
C GLY A 27 -20.85 32.17 -2.57
N LYS A 28 -20.49 32.15 -3.86
CA LYS A 28 -20.91 31.10 -4.81
C LYS A 28 -19.80 30.07 -4.97
N SER A 29 -20.16 28.79 -4.91
CA SER A 29 -19.26 27.69 -5.26
C SER A 29 -19.40 27.41 -6.75
N GLU A 30 -18.31 27.58 -7.51
CA GLU A 30 -18.22 27.15 -8.90
C GLU A 30 -17.26 25.97 -9.01
N SER A 31 -17.68 24.96 -9.77
CA SER A 31 -16.89 23.75 -9.99
C SER A 31 -16.30 23.80 -11.40
N ILE A 32 -14.98 23.85 -11.49
CA ILE A 32 -14.24 23.99 -12.74
C ILE A 32 -13.59 22.64 -13.08
N HIS A 33 -13.81 22.17 -14.31
CA HIS A 33 -13.13 21.00 -14.85
C HIS A 33 -11.80 21.41 -15.48
N VAL A 34 -10.71 20.83 -14.98
CA VAL A 34 -9.35 21.08 -15.47
C VAL A 34 -8.80 19.80 -16.07
N THR A 35 -8.47 19.83 -17.36
CA THR A 35 -7.81 18.71 -18.06
C THR A 35 -6.37 18.58 -17.58
N LEU A 36 -5.96 17.35 -17.28
CA LEU A 36 -4.63 16.98 -16.84
C LEU A 36 -3.66 16.94 -18.02
N ASN A 37 -2.38 17.22 -17.76
CA ASN A 37 -1.33 16.94 -18.73
C ASN A 37 -1.04 15.42 -18.79
N VAL A 38 -0.24 14.99 -19.76
CA VAL A 38 0.05 13.57 -20.00
C VAL A 38 0.67 12.88 -18.78
N GLU A 39 1.62 13.54 -18.11
CA GLU A 39 2.30 13.00 -16.93
C GLU A 39 1.34 12.83 -15.74
N GLN A 40 0.51 13.83 -15.48
CA GLN A 40 -0.52 13.79 -14.44
C GLN A 40 -1.55 12.69 -14.71
N ALA A 41 -2.02 12.57 -15.95
CA ALA A 41 -2.97 11.52 -16.32
C ALA A 41 -2.34 10.11 -16.18
N ALA A 42 -1.05 9.95 -16.53
CA ALA A 42 -0.33 8.71 -16.31
C ALA A 42 -0.21 8.38 -14.81
N TYR A 43 0.12 9.37 -13.98
CA TYR A 43 0.16 9.21 -12.52
C TYR A 43 -1.21 8.81 -11.96
N THR A 44 -2.30 9.45 -12.40
CA THR A 44 -3.67 9.11 -11.98
C THR A 44 -4.04 7.67 -12.37
N ARG A 45 -3.69 7.24 -13.59
CA ARG A 45 -3.89 5.85 -14.04
C ARG A 45 -3.13 4.87 -13.16
N ASP A 46 -1.85 5.12 -12.90
CA ASP A 46 -1.00 4.22 -12.13
C ASP A 46 -1.43 4.17 -10.65
N ALA A 47 -1.82 5.32 -10.08
CA ALA A 47 -2.38 5.41 -8.74
C ALA A 47 -3.70 4.63 -8.63
N TRP A 48 -4.57 4.72 -9.64
CA TRP A 48 -5.81 3.95 -9.67
C TRP A 48 -5.53 2.45 -9.77
N ALA A 49 -4.62 2.02 -10.63
CA ALA A 49 -4.22 0.62 -10.75
C ALA A 49 -3.66 0.06 -9.42
N LYS A 50 -2.76 0.81 -8.77
CA LYS A 50 -2.24 0.47 -7.44
C LYS A 50 -3.37 0.35 -6.42
N GLY A 51 -4.30 1.31 -6.39
CA GLY A 51 -5.44 1.31 -5.48
C GLY A 51 -6.40 0.13 -5.68
N VAL A 52 -6.64 -0.29 -6.93
CA VAL A 52 -7.42 -1.50 -7.23
C VAL A 52 -6.72 -2.74 -6.70
N TYR A 53 -5.41 -2.89 -6.97
CA TYR A 53 -4.64 -4.05 -6.52
C TYR A 53 -4.59 -4.14 -4.99
N THR A 54 -4.35 -3.02 -4.29
CA THR A 54 -4.35 -2.97 -2.82
C THR A 54 -5.67 -3.48 -2.24
N ARG A 55 -6.81 -3.00 -2.76
CA ARG A 55 -8.14 -3.44 -2.28
C ARG A 55 -8.40 -4.91 -2.54
N LEU A 56 -7.93 -5.44 -3.67
CA LEU A 56 -8.05 -6.86 -3.99
C LEU A 56 -7.21 -7.71 -3.02
N PHE A 57 -5.96 -7.30 -2.75
CA PHE A 57 -5.10 -7.98 -1.80
C PHE A 57 -5.71 -7.99 -0.39
N ASP A 58 -6.18 -6.83 0.09
CA ASP A 58 -6.85 -6.71 1.40
C ASP A 58 -8.09 -7.62 1.49
N PHE A 59 -8.89 -7.68 0.41
CA PHE A 59 -10.05 -8.56 0.34
C PHE A 59 -9.67 -10.04 0.45
N ILE A 60 -8.62 -10.48 -0.26
CA ILE A 60 -8.14 -11.86 -0.21
C ILE A 60 -7.65 -12.20 1.20
N VAL A 61 -6.83 -11.34 1.80
CA VAL A 61 -6.32 -11.55 3.18
C VAL A 61 -7.48 -11.65 4.17
N LYS A 62 -8.48 -10.76 4.06
CA LYS A 62 -9.68 -10.79 4.89
C LYS A 62 -10.45 -12.10 4.72
N ALA A 63 -10.71 -12.52 3.49
CA ALA A 63 -11.45 -13.75 3.21
C ALA A 63 -10.75 -15.00 3.75
N VAL A 64 -9.42 -15.08 3.63
CA VAL A 64 -8.62 -16.17 4.21
C VAL A 64 -8.70 -16.16 5.74
N ASN A 65 -8.56 -14.99 6.37
CA ASN A 65 -8.64 -14.86 7.82
C ASN A 65 -10.03 -15.25 8.35
N GLU A 66 -11.11 -14.85 7.67
CA GLU A 66 -12.49 -15.22 8.02
C GLU A 66 -12.72 -16.74 7.91
N ALA A 67 -12.13 -17.39 6.92
CA ALA A 67 -12.19 -18.84 6.76
C ALA A 67 -11.37 -19.60 7.82
N MET A 68 -10.37 -18.96 8.42
CA MET A 68 -9.46 -19.54 9.42
C MET A 68 -9.86 -19.23 10.87
N VAL A 69 -11.02 -18.62 11.11
CA VAL A 69 -11.46 -18.27 12.47
C VAL A 69 -11.56 -19.52 13.35
N THR A 70 -10.78 -19.54 14.43
CA THR A 70 -10.82 -20.56 15.48
C THR A 70 -11.42 -19.98 16.76
N ARG A 71 -11.66 -20.84 17.76
CA ARG A 71 -11.98 -20.37 19.11
C ARG A 71 -10.81 -19.54 19.64
N ASP A 72 -11.12 -18.47 20.37
CA ASP A 72 -10.09 -17.58 20.92
C ASP A 72 -9.27 -18.35 21.96
N THR A 73 -7.95 -18.37 21.77
CA THR A 73 -6.99 -18.95 22.71
C THR A 73 -6.16 -17.82 23.31
N GLU A 74 -5.90 -17.88 24.61
CA GLU A 74 -5.15 -16.81 25.31
C GLU A 74 -3.72 -16.60 24.77
N LEU A 75 -3.15 -17.63 24.15
CA LEU A 75 -1.81 -17.59 23.56
C LEU A 75 -1.89 -17.58 22.03
N LYS A 76 -1.05 -16.73 21.41
CA LYS A 76 -0.89 -16.61 19.95
C LYS A 76 0.58 -16.75 19.58
N MET A 77 0.86 -17.58 18.58
CA MET A 77 2.19 -17.75 18.00
C MET A 77 2.17 -17.25 16.56
N GLY A 78 3.09 -16.35 16.23
CA GLY A 78 3.25 -15.81 14.88
C GLY A 78 4.52 -16.33 14.23
N ILE A 79 4.44 -16.61 12.93
CA ILE A 79 5.59 -16.89 12.08
C ILE A 79 5.73 -15.72 11.11
N LEU A 80 6.95 -15.20 10.98
CA LEU A 80 7.27 -14.11 10.07
C LEU A 80 8.03 -14.67 8.87
N ASP A 81 7.48 -14.51 7.67
CA ASP A 81 8.12 -14.83 6.39
C ASP A 81 8.20 -13.55 5.55
N ILE A 82 9.42 -13.17 5.16
CA ILE A 82 9.72 -11.90 4.49
C ILE A 82 10.88 -12.06 3.51
N TYR A 83 11.00 -11.10 2.59
CA TYR A 83 12.15 -11.01 1.69
C TYR A 83 13.46 -10.75 2.45
N GLY A 84 14.49 -11.53 2.11
CA GLY A 84 15.86 -11.31 2.59
C GLY A 84 16.56 -10.13 1.91
N PHE A 85 17.77 -9.84 2.36
CA PHE A 85 18.58 -8.74 1.82
C PHE A 85 18.93 -8.96 0.33
N GLU A 86 18.76 -7.94 -0.50
CA GLU A 86 18.99 -8.01 -1.95
C GLU A 86 20.15 -7.11 -2.39
N ILE A 87 21.05 -7.64 -3.25
CA ILE A 87 22.15 -6.89 -3.85
C ILE A 87 22.26 -7.24 -5.32
N PHE A 88 21.93 -6.29 -6.19
CA PHE A 88 22.07 -6.43 -7.64
C PHE A 88 23.06 -5.42 -8.23
N GLY A 89 23.41 -5.60 -9.50
CA GLY A 89 24.29 -4.65 -10.22
C GLY A 89 23.69 -3.25 -10.37
N ARG A 90 22.36 -3.12 -10.32
CA ARG A 90 21.65 -1.84 -10.20
C ARG A 90 20.46 -2.03 -9.28
N ASN A 91 20.45 -1.31 -8.16
CA ASN A 91 19.38 -1.37 -7.16
C ASN A 91 18.37 -0.25 -7.38
N GLY A 92 17.09 -0.58 -7.33
CA GLY A 92 15.96 0.35 -7.45
C GLY A 92 15.46 0.85 -6.09
N PHE A 93 14.34 1.56 -6.13
CA PHE A 93 13.64 2.00 -4.92
C PHE A 93 13.11 0.79 -4.11
N GLU A 94 12.73 -0.28 -4.81
CA GLU A 94 12.24 -1.52 -4.24
C GLU A 94 13.29 -2.20 -3.36
N GLN A 95 14.53 -2.36 -3.87
CA GLN A 95 15.64 -2.90 -3.09
C GLN A 95 15.97 -2.03 -1.87
N PHE A 96 15.89 -0.70 -2.02
CA PHE A 96 16.04 0.20 -0.88
C PHE A 96 14.98 -0.07 0.21
N CYS A 97 13.70 -0.20 -0.16
CA CYS A 97 12.64 -0.55 0.78
C CYS A 97 12.86 -1.91 1.46
N ILE A 98 13.23 -2.94 0.70
CA ILE A 98 13.50 -4.30 1.22
C ILE A 98 14.66 -4.27 2.20
N ASN A 99 15.78 -3.68 1.82
CA ASN A 99 16.99 -3.65 2.64
C ASN A 99 16.80 -2.77 3.89
N TYR A 100 16.04 -1.67 3.79
CA TYR A 100 15.71 -0.85 4.95
C TYR A 100 14.88 -1.60 6.00
N VAL A 101 13.87 -2.37 5.58
CA VAL A 101 13.08 -3.19 6.51
C VAL A 101 13.95 -4.26 7.15
N ASN A 102 14.83 -4.91 6.37
CA ASN A 102 15.79 -5.89 6.90
C ASN A 102 16.72 -5.28 7.96
N GLU A 103 17.28 -4.09 7.72
CA GLU A 103 18.10 -3.38 8.69
C GLU A 103 17.33 -3.09 10.00
N LYS A 104 16.07 -2.67 9.89
CA LYS A 104 15.22 -2.44 11.07
C LYS A 104 14.91 -3.71 11.85
N LEU A 105 14.71 -4.83 11.17
CA LEU A 105 14.50 -6.12 11.83
C LEU A 105 15.77 -6.63 12.51
N GLN A 106 16.93 -6.45 11.87
CA GLN A 106 18.22 -6.77 12.48
C GLN A 106 18.45 -5.93 13.75
N GLN A 107 18.10 -4.63 13.72
CA GLN A 107 18.18 -3.76 14.90
C GLN A 107 17.30 -4.28 16.05
N ILE A 108 16.04 -4.68 15.77
CA ILE A 108 15.14 -5.27 16.76
C ILE A 108 15.70 -6.58 17.32
N PHE A 109 16.24 -7.45 16.47
CA PHE A 109 16.82 -8.73 16.88
C PHE A 109 18.00 -8.55 17.85
N ILE A 110 18.91 -7.62 17.55
CA ILE A 110 20.04 -7.31 18.42
C ILE A 110 19.55 -6.80 19.78
N GLU A 111 18.60 -5.87 19.78
CA GLU A 111 18.06 -5.31 21.02
C GLU A 111 17.42 -6.37 21.92
N LEU A 112 16.61 -7.26 21.34
CA LEU A 112 15.97 -8.36 22.07
C LEU A 112 17.00 -9.37 22.60
N THR A 113 18.01 -9.71 21.80
CA THR A 113 19.07 -10.63 22.19
C THR A 113 19.87 -10.08 23.37
N LEU A 114 20.31 -8.82 23.30
CA LEU A 114 21.05 -8.16 24.38
C LEU A 114 20.24 -8.06 25.68
N LYS A 115 18.95 -7.74 25.57
CA LYS A 115 18.04 -7.71 26.73
C LYS A 115 17.92 -9.09 27.38
N ALA A 116 17.77 -10.15 26.59
CA ALA A 116 17.67 -11.51 27.08
C ALA A 116 18.96 -11.93 27.82
N GLU A 117 20.13 -11.64 27.26
CA GLU A 117 21.42 -11.92 27.93
C GLU A 117 21.57 -11.14 29.24
N GLN A 118 21.16 -9.87 29.28
CA GLN A 118 21.28 -9.05 30.49
C GLN A 118 20.35 -9.52 31.62
N ILE A 119 19.19 -10.08 31.29
CA ILE A 119 18.30 -10.75 32.26
C ILE A 119 18.94 -12.05 32.75
N HIS A 120 19.56 -12.83 31.86
CA HIS A 120 20.20 -14.10 32.22
C HIS A 120 21.41 -13.94 33.15
N ILE A 121 22.15 -12.83 33.02
CA ILE A 121 23.34 -12.54 33.84
C ILE A 121 22.98 -11.97 35.24
N ARG A 122 21.70 -11.67 35.50
CA ARG A 122 21.20 -11.22 36.82
C ARG A 122 20.53 -12.36 37.59
#